data_AF-A0A1F9UX67-F1
#
_entry.id   AF-A0A1F9UX67-F1
#
_cell.length_a   1.000
_cell.length_b   1.000
_cell.length_c   1.000
_cell.angle_alpha   90.00
_cell.angle_beta   90.00
_cell.angle_gamma   90.00
#
_symmetry.space_group_name_H-M   'P 1'
#
loop_
_entity.id
_entity.type
_entity.pdbx_description
1 polymer ?
#
loop_
_entity_poly.entity_id
_entity_poly.type
_entity_poly.pdbx_seq_one_letter_code
_entity_poly.pdbx_strand_id
1 'polypeptide(L)'
;MKGKNEEQKVVVPSWYRRVVPEGYVRADLHLEGRSPLLMNSGETDPDSDDYRAFEALSKARSKTVEQKAQLRRLEWSLALYLDADLGPYIPAKNVQEMLRESATKWRRGADVSRSLVVVEYRIPLLYDGPRDEAGLWAAGYRYTTLVANAGAGSGRVQRCRPEFADWSLDATLAFDPEDLDEHLLRMVVERSQKYGLGDYRQGKSGGPYGAFAASLSESYTVLGDPTPNGEKVRDATEEKAHAVKVARIQTVT
;
A
#
# COMPACT_ATOMS: atom_id res chain seq x y z
N MET A 1 -22.38 13.42 -23.85
CA MET A 1 -21.68 14.51 -23.13
C MET A 1 -20.57 13.87 -22.32
N LYS A 2 -19.31 14.14 -22.68
CA LYS A 2 -18.12 13.62 -21.99
C LYS A 2 -17.88 14.47 -20.73
N GLY A 3 -18.13 13.90 -19.56
CA GLY A 3 -17.76 14.50 -18.28
C GLY A 3 -16.25 14.45 -18.09
N LYS A 4 -15.69 15.56 -17.62
CA LYS A 4 -14.26 15.72 -17.32
C LYS A 4 -13.84 14.73 -16.22
N ASN A 5 -12.83 13.92 -16.49
CA ASN A 5 -12.02 13.30 -15.44
C ASN A 5 -11.23 14.43 -14.76
N GLU A 6 -11.74 14.95 -13.65
CA GLU A 6 -10.88 15.58 -12.65
C GLU A 6 -10.16 14.44 -11.93
N GLU A 7 -8.90 14.18 -12.32
CA GLU A 7 -7.99 13.35 -11.53
C GLU A 7 -7.95 13.91 -10.11
N GLN A 8 -8.55 13.19 -9.16
CA GLN A 8 -8.35 13.46 -7.74
C GLN A 8 -6.88 13.18 -7.42
N LYS A 9 -6.03 14.18 -7.59
CA LYS A 9 -4.63 14.11 -7.21
C LYS A 9 -4.55 14.15 -5.69
N VAL A 10 -4.49 12.97 -5.07
CA VAL A 10 -4.31 12.85 -3.62
C VAL A 10 -2.92 13.38 -3.27
N VAL A 11 -2.87 14.49 -2.53
CA VAL A 11 -1.61 15.10 -2.09
C VAL A 11 -1.08 14.34 -0.88
N VAL A 12 0.10 13.71 -1.00
CA VAL A 12 0.78 13.04 0.11
C VAL A 12 1.54 14.06 0.96
N PRO A 13 1.21 14.22 2.27
CA PRO A 13 1.92 15.12 3.17
C PRO A 13 3.44 14.87 3.21
N SER A 14 4.27 15.90 3.36
CA SER A 14 5.74 15.73 3.33
C SER A 14 6.31 14.88 4.45
N TRP A 15 5.64 14.76 5.62
CA TRP A 15 6.12 13.86 6.69
C TRP A 15 5.92 12.38 6.38
N TYR A 16 5.17 12.05 5.33
CA TYR A 16 5.13 10.70 4.79
C TYR A 16 6.25 10.45 3.78
N ARG A 17 7.10 11.43 3.47
CA ARG A 17 8.20 11.24 2.53
C ARG A 17 9.47 10.79 3.25
N ARG A 18 10.15 9.80 2.67
CA ARG A 18 11.49 9.38 3.08
C ARG A 18 12.49 10.44 2.66
N VAL A 19 13.53 10.60 3.48
CA VAL A 19 14.71 11.38 3.09
C VAL A 19 15.38 10.67 1.91
N VAL A 20 15.53 11.39 0.81
CA VAL A 20 16.23 10.90 -0.37
C VAL A 20 17.66 11.43 -0.31
N PRO A 21 18.69 10.57 -0.44
CA PRO A 21 20.07 11.03 -0.47
C PRO A 21 20.33 11.96 -1.66
N GLU A 22 21.36 12.79 -1.52
CA GLU A 22 21.85 13.66 -2.59
C GLU A 22 22.34 12.83 -3.79
N GLY A 23 22.22 13.38 -5.01
CA GLY A 23 22.66 12.70 -6.22
C GLY A 23 21.71 11.63 -6.77
N TYR A 24 20.66 11.29 -6.02
CA TYR A 24 19.63 10.36 -6.49
C TYR A 24 18.81 10.98 -7.63
N VAL A 25 18.45 10.12 -8.58
CA VAL A 25 17.60 10.45 -9.73
C VAL A 25 16.16 10.04 -9.42
N ARG A 26 15.20 10.93 -9.69
CA ARG A 26 13.77 10.62 -9.55
C ARG A 26 13.15 10.02 -10.80
N ALA A 27 12.15 9.16 -10.60
CA ALA A 27 11.27 8.66 -11.65
C ALA A 27 9.86 8.45 -11.08
N ASP A 28 8.81 8.88 -11.78
CA ASP A 28 7.43 8.61 -11.33
C ASP A 28 6.96 7.28 -11.91
N LEU A 29 6.48 6.41 -11.02
CA LEU A 29 5.92 5.09 -11.30
C LEU A 29 4.41 5.16 -11.23
N HIS A 30 3.75 4.77 -12.32
CA HIS A 30 2.32 4.54 -12.35
C HIS A 30 2.02 3.06 -12.50
N LEU A 31 1.11 2.53 -11.65
CA LEU A 31 0.56 1.19 -11.79
C LEU A 31 -0.95 1.26 -12.02
N GLU A 32 -1.42 0.65 -13.10
CA GLU A 32 -2.85 0.53 -13.44
C GLU A 32 -3.30 -0.93 -13.26
N GLY A 33 -4.24 -1.18 -12.34
CA GLY A 33 -4.76 -2.51 -12.06
C GLY A 33 -5.36 -3.20 -13.29
N ARG A 34 -5.02 -4.48 -13.47
CA ARG A 34 -5.57 -5.39 -14.50
C ARG A 34 -6.31 -6.58 -13.90
N SER A 35 -6.22 -6.75 -12.58
CA SER A 35 -7.07 -7.63 -11.79
C SER A 35 -7.28 -7.04 -10.39
N PRO A 36 -8.26 -7.53 -9.62
CA PRO A 36 -8.52 -6.99 -8.29
C PRO A 36 -7.28 -7.04 -7.39
N LEU A 37 -7.09 -6.02 -6.58
CA LEU A 37 -6.06 -5.97 -5.55
C LEU A 37 -6.60 -6.54 -4.24
N LEU A 38 -5.94 -7.56 -3.72
CA LEU A 38 -6.23 -8.11 -2.40
C LEU A 38 -5.25 -7.53 -1.37
N MET A 39 -5.77 -6.94 -0.29
CA MET A 39 -4.94 -6.48 0.83
C MET A 39 -4.81 -7.55 1.91
N ASN A 40 -3.65 -7.55 2.57
CA ASN A 40 -3.39 -8.31 3.78
C ASN A 40 -2.32 -7.57 4.59
N SER A 41 -2.78 -6.60 5.39
CA SER A 41 -1.90 -5.78 6.22
C SER A 41 -1.10 -6.61 7.21
N GLY A 42 0.21 -6.35 7.25
CA GLY A 42 1.12 -6.84 8.27
C GLY A 42 1.47 -5.77 9.31
N GLU A 43 0.79 -4.62 9.28
CA GLU A 43 1.04 -3.45 10.15
C GLU A 43 0.04 -3.36 11.32
N THR A 44 -0.80 -4.39 11.49
CA THR A 44 -1.74 -4.49 12.60
C THR A 44 -1.03 -4.41 13.95
N ASP A 45 -1.51 -3.55 14.84
CA ASP A 45 -1.06 -3.49 16.23
C ASP A 45 -1.58 -4.71 17.02
N PRO A 46 -0.69 -5.61 17.50
CA PRO A 46 -1.10 -6.78 18.27
C PRO A 46 -1.68 -6.43 19.66
N ASP A 47 -1.49 -5.20 20.14
CA ASP A 47 -2.04 -4.74 21.41
C ASP A 47 -3.37 -3.98 21.27
N SER A 48 -3.83 -3.78 20.03
CA SER A 48 -5.13 -3.15 19.76
C SER A 48 -6.31 -3.99 20.27
N ASP A 49 -7.37 -3.30 20.68
CA ASP A 49 -8.61 -3.97 21.14
C ASP A 49 -9.21 -4.84 20.04
N ASP A 50 -9.14 -4.40 18.78
CA ASP A 50 -9.63 -5.17 17.63
C ASP A 50 -8.84 -6.45 17.41
N TYR A 51 -7.51 -6.42 17.56
CA TYR A 51 -6.68 -7.62 17.47
C TYR A 51 -6.99 -8.59 18.61
N ARG A 52 -7.11 -8.10 19.85
CA ARG A 52 -7.48 -8.93 21.01
C ARG A 52 -8.87 -9.55 20.84
N ALA A 53 -9.83 -8.79 20.34
CA ALA A 53 -11.18 -9.29 20.04
C ALA A 53 -11.16 -10.35 18.93
N PHE A 54 -10.36 -10.14 17.88
CA PHE A 54 -10.14 -11.10 16.80
C PHE A 54 -9.53 -12.40 17.33
N GLU A 55 -8.48 -12.31 18.13
CA GLU A 55 -7.83 -13.48 18.74
C GLU A 55 -8.80 -14.26 19.63
N ALA A 56 -9.51 -13.59 20.53
CA ALA A 56 -10.46 -14.21 21.44
C ALA A 56 -11.56 -14.97 20.66
N LEU A 57 -12.14 -14.33 19.64
CA LEU A 57 -13.14 -14.97 18.78
C LEU A 57 -12.53 -16.12 18.00
N SER A 58 -11.36 -15.95 17.37
CA SER A 58 -10.73 -16.97 16.53
C SER A 58 -10.48 -18.27 17.29
N LYS A 59 -10.04 -18.18 18.55
CA LYS A 59 -9.74 -19.31 19.46
C LYS A 59 -10.99 -19.95 20.09
N ALA A 60 -12.16 -19.31 20.03
CA ALA A 60 -13.39 -19.86 20.59
C ALA A 60 -13.79 -21.20 19.92
N ARG A 61 -14.05 -22.24 20.74
CA ARG A 61 -14.35 -23.60 20.25
C ARG A 61 -15.60 -23.68 19.39
N SER A 62 -16.64 -22.97 19.78
CA SER A 62 -17.87 -22.78 19.01
C SER A 62 -18.14 -21.29 18.86
N LYS A 63 -18.75 -20.92 17.73
CA LYS A 63 -19.07 -19.53 17.40
C LYS A 63 -20.51 -19.46 16.91
N THR A 64 -21.29 -18.51 17.43
CA THR A 64 -22.62 -18.19 16.90
C THR A 64 -22.50 -17.58 15.49
N VAL A 65 -23.63 -17.38 14.81
CA VAL A 65 -23.65 -16.74 13.48
C VAL A 65 -23.12 -15.30 13.55
N GLU A 66 -23.47 -14.60 14.62
CA GLU A 66 -23.07 -13.23 14.92
C GLU A 66 -21.57 -13.16 15.22
N GLN A 67 -21.06 -14.08 16.03
CA GLN A 67 -19.61 -14.17 16.32
C GLN A 67 -18.80 -14.50 15.06
N LYS A 68 -19.33 -15.32 14.15
CA LYS A 68 -18.69 -15.56 12.84
C LYS A 68 -18.70 -14.30 11.98
N ALA A 69 -19.78 -13.52 11.99
CA ALA A 69 -19.85 -12.26 11.26
C ALA A 69 -18.87 -11.22 11.83
N GLN A 70 -18.80 -11.09 13.15
CA GLN A 70 -17.85 -10.20 13.82
C GLN A 70 -16.41 -10.60 13.54
N LEU A 71 -16.09 -11.91 13.60
CA LEU A 71 -14.76 -12.40 13.28
C LEU A 71 -14.33 -12.01 11.85
N ARG A 72 -15.24 -12.13 10.87
CA ARG A 72 -14.96 -11.69 9.49
C ARG A 72 -14.75 -10.18 9.39
N ARG A 73 -15.55 -9.39 10.10
CA ARG A 73 -15.43 -7.92 10.11
C ARG A 73 -14.08 -7.47 10.68
N LEU A 74 -13.66 -8.07 11.79
CA LEU A 74 -12.36 -7.80 12.42
C LEU A 74 -11.21 -8.27 11.53
N GLU A 75 -11.29 -9.49 10.99
CA GLU A 75 -10.26 -10.01 10.09
C GLU A 75 -10.06 -9.11 8.86
N TRP A 76 -11.16 -8.62 8.29
CA TRP A 76 -11.14 -7.68 7.17
C TRP A 76 -10.52 -6.34 7.57
N SER A 77 -10.89 -5.79 8.73
CA SER A 77 -10.37 -4.51 9.24
C SER A 77 -8.86 -4.58 9.46
N LEU A 78 -8.41 -5.60 10.19
CA LEU A 78 -7.00 -5.80 10.52
C LEU A 78 -6.15 -6.03 9.26
N ALA A 79 -6.74 -6.54 8.18
CA ALA A 79 -6.07 -6.76 6.91
C ALA A 79 -6.05 -5.52 5.98
N LEU A 80 -6.74 -4.43 6.32
CA LEU A 80 -6.82 -3.22 5.52
C LEU A 80 -5.61 -2.30 5.79
N TYR A 81 -4.95 -1.84 4.73
CA TYR A 81 -4.03 -0.72 4.82
C TYR A 81 -4.86 0.57 4.78
N LEU A 82 -5.14 1.15 5.94
CA LEU A 82 -5.95 2.36 6.07
C LEU A 82 -5.20 3.42 6.88
N ASP A 83 -5.13 4.62 6.32
CA ASP A 83 -4.63 5.80 7.01
C ASP A 83 -5.80 6.78 7.24
N ALA A 84 -5.81 7.45 8.38
CA ALA A 84 -6.91 8.34 8.75
C ALA A 84 -7.05 9.54 7.81
N ASP A 85 -5.94 10.02 7.22
CA ASP A 85 -5.92 11.20 6.35
C ASP A 85 -5.95 10.78 4.87
N LEU A 86 -5.24 9.71 4.50
CA LEU A 86 -5.14 9.26 3.10
C LEU A 86 -6.26 8.30 2.68
N GLY A 87 -6.93 7.64 3.63
CA GLY A 87 -7.76 6.47 3.34
C GLY A 87 -6.91 5.25 2.95
N PRO A 88 -7.41 4.35 2.08
CA PRO A 88 -6.65 3.17 1.70
C PRO A 88 -5.34 3.52 1.00
N TYR A 89 -4.29 2.78 1.36
CA TYR A 89 -2.94 3.01 0.85
C TYR A 89 -2.21 1.69 0.58
N ILE A 90 -1.08 1.78 -0.10
CA ILE A 90 -0.09 0.71 -0.21
C ILE A 90 1.19 1.15 0.49
N PRO A 91 1.74 0.35 1.42
CA PRO A 91 3.02 0.66 2.02
C PRO A 91 4.13 0.68 0.96
N ALA A 92 5.07 1.63 1.09
CA ALA A 92 6.26 1.73 0.25
C ALA A 92 7.01 0.40 0.12
N LYS A 93 7.07 -0.35 1.23
CA LYS A 93 7.72 -1.66 1.34
C LYS A 93 7.13 -2.66 0.34
N ASN A 94 5.82 -2.63 0.09
CA ASN A 94 5.19 -3.57 -0.83
C ASN A 94 5.63 -3.30 -2.27
N VAL A 95 5.75 -2.03 -2.66
CA VAL A 95 6.29 -1.62 -3.97
C VAL A 95 7.79 -1.93 -4.06
N GLN A 96 8.56 -1.62 -3.02
CA GLN A 96 10.00 -1.89 -2.99
C GLN A 96 10.31 -3.39 -3.10
N GLU A 97 9.61 -4.25 -2.36
CA GLU A 97 9.77 -5.71 -2.45
C GLU A 97 9.32 -6.27 -3.79
N MET A 98 8.25 -5.73 -4.39
CA MET A 98 7.81 -6.11 -5.73
C MET A 98 8.91 -5.85 -6.77
N LEU A 99 9.52 -4.66 -6.74
CA LEU A 99 10.62 -4.31 -7.65
C LEU A 99 11.88 -5.14 -7.35
N ARG A 100 12.19 -5.36 -6.07
CA ARG A 100 13.30 -6.22 -5.62
C ARG A 100 13.17 -7.65 -6.15
N GLU A 101 12.00 -8.26 -5.97
CA GLU A 101 11.68 -9.61 -6.45
C GLU A 101 11.81 -9.68 -7.98
N SER A 102 11.38 -8.65 -8.69
CA SER A 102 11.48 -8.56 -10.15
C SER A 102 12.94 -8.50 -10.62
N ALA A 103 13.79 -7.76 -9.91
CA ALA A 103 15.21 -7.62 -10.20
C ALA A 103 16.03 -8.89 -9.97
N THR A 104 15.50 -9.86 -9.20
CA THR A 104 16.18 -11.15 -8.98
C THR A 104 16.42 -11.92 -10.27
N LYS A 105 15.63 -11.67 -11.33
CA LYS A 105 15.84 -12.26 -12.67
C LYS A 105 17.25 -11.97 -13.20
N TRP A 106 17.81 -10.80 -12.90
CA TRP A 106 19.16 -10.39 -13.29
C TRP A 106 20.16 -10.47 -12.14
N ARG A 107 19.78 -11.08 -11.01
CA ARG A 107 20.58 -11.11 -9.77
C ARG A 107 20.90 -9.72 -9.22
N ARG A 108 20.07 -8.71 -9.53
CA ARG A 108 20.21 -7.32 -9.08
C ARG A 108 19.23 -6.95 -7.97
N GLY A 109 18.68 -7.93 -7.27
CA GLY A 109 17.75 -7.69 -6.16
C GLY A 109 18.40 -6.90 -5.01
N ALA A 110 19.68 -7.15 -4.73
CA ALA A 110 20.41 -6.42 -3.69
C ALA A 110 20.61 -4.93 -4.05
N ASP A 111 20.75 -4.62 -5.33
CA ASP A 111 20.93 -3.27 -5.84
C ASP A 111 19.63 -2.47 -5.65
N VAL A 112 18.49 -3.06 -5.98
CA VAL A 112 17.18 -2.45 -5.67
C VAL A 112 16.99 -2.25 -4.16
N SER A 113 17.42 -3.20 -3.32
CA SER A 113 17.32 -3.04 -1.87
C SER A 113 18.13 -1.88 -1.31
N ARG A 114 19.34 -1.64 -1.83
CA ARG A 114 20.27 -0.65 -1.27
C ARG A 114 20.16 0.72 -1.93
N SER A 115 19.74 0.76 -3.19
CA SER A 115 19.88 1.95 -4.05
C SER A 115 18.56 2.52 -4.53
N LEU A 116 17.42 1.85 -4.28
CA LEU A 116 16.09 2.37 -4.63
C LEU A 116 15.32 2.77 -3.37
N VAL A 117 14.80 3.99 -3.39
CA VAL A 117 13.89 4.55 -2.39
C VAL A 117 12.55 4.81 -3.06
N VAL A 118 11.48 4.23 -2.51
CA VAL A 118 10.12 4.71 -2.76
C VAL A 118 9.91 5.91 -1.83
N VAL A 119 9.69 7.09 -2.38
CA VAL A 119 9.71 8.35 -1.64
C VAL A 119 8.57 8.40 -0.64
N GLU A 120 7.36 8.03 -1.02
CA GLU A 120 6.22 7.94 -0.11
C GLU A 120 6.34 6.72 0.80
N TYR A 121 6.13 6.89 2.11
CA TYR A 121 6.00 5.79 3.07
C TYR A 121 4.66 5.07 2.92
N ARG A 122 3.58 5.84 2.68
CA ARG A 122 2.22 5.37 2.37
C ARG A 122 1.81 5.95 1.04
N ILE A 123 1.60 5.09 0.05
CA ILE A 123 1.18 5.48 -1.29
C ILE A 123 -0.35 5.41 -1.36
N PRO A 124 -1.07 6.51 -1.59
CA PRO A 124 -2.52 6.47 -1.69
C PRO A 124 -2.97 5.48 -2.76
N LEU A 125 -3.92 4.62 -2.41
CA LEU A 125 -4.61 3.80 -3.40
C LEU A 125 -5.66 4.67 -4.09
N LEU A 126 -5.60 4.72 -5.42
CA LEU A 126 -6.55 5.43 -6.26
C LEU A 126 -7.61 4.45 -6.73
N TYR A 127 -8.87 4.76 -6.44
CA TYR A 127 -10.06 3.99 -6.82
C TYR A 127 -11.29 4.87 -6.60
N ASP A 128 -12.41 4.56 -7.26
CA ASP A 128 -13.68 5.23 -7.00
C ASP A 128 -14.41 4.52 -5.85
N GLY A 129 -14.60 5.21 -4.72
CA GLY A 129 -15.29 4.66 -3.57
C GLY A 129 -15.07 5.37 -2.24
N PRO A 130 -15.70 4.87 -1.15
CA PRO A 130 -15.51 5.39 0.20
C PRO A 130 -14.05 5.27 0.64
N ARG A 131 -13.53 6.24 1.39
CA ARG A 131 -12.14 6.24 1.89
C ARG A 131 -12.00 5.96 3.39
N ASP A 132 -13.10 5.76 4.10
CA ASP A 132 -13.11 5.32 5.49
C ASP A 132 -13.54 3.86 5.64
N GLU A 133 -13.17 3.26 6.77
CA GLU A 133 -13.38 1.85 7.04
C GLU A 133 -14.87 1.44 6.99
N ALA A 134 -15.75 2.26 7.56
CA ALA A 134 -17.18 1.95 7.66
C ALA A 134 -17.84 1.98 6.28
N GLY A 135 -17.52 2.99 5.47
CA GLY A 135 -17.97 3.14 4.10
C GLY A 135 -17.51 1.98 3.22
N LEU A 136 -16.22 1.60 3.30
CA LEU A 136 -15.67 0.48 2.53
C LEU A 136 -16.36 -0.84 2.87
N TRP A 137 -16.60 -1.11 4.16
CA TRP A 137 -17.30 -2.30 4.59
C TRP A 137 -18.74 -2.34 4.07
N ALA A 138 -19.47 -1.23 4.18
CA ALA A 138 -20.86 -1.11 3.74
C ALA A 138 -20.98 -1.25 2.21
N ALA A 139 -20.03 -0.68 1.46
CA ALA A 139 -19.99 -0.76 -0.01
C ALA A 139 -19.48 -2.12 -0.53
N GLY A 140 -18.96 -3.00 0.34
CA GLY A 140 -18.65 -4.37 -0.03
C GLY A 140 -17.26 -4.60 -0.61
N TYR A 141 -16.27 -3.77 -0.26
CA TYR A 141 -14.86 -3.95 -0.64
C TYR A 141 -14.23 -5.15 0.07
N ARG A 142 -14.72 -6.37 -0.19
CA ARG A 142 -14.31 -7.58 0.50
C ARG A 142 -14.35 -8.82 -0.39
N TYR A 143 -13.27 -9.57 -0.35
CA TYR A 143 -13.21 -10.95 -0.82
C TYR A 143 -13.43 -11.90 0.36
N THR A 144 -14.26 -12.93 0.17
CA THR A 144 -14.49 -13.96 1.18
C THR A 144 -14.37 -15.34 0.57
N THR A 145 -13.49 -16.18 1.14
CA THR A 145 -13.24 -17.53 0.62
C THR A 145 -12.94 -18.51 1.73
N LEU A 146 -13.04 -19.80 1.44
CA LEU A 146 -12.52 -20.86 2.29
C LEU A 146 -11.10 -21.18 1.84
N VAL A 147 -10.11 -21.12 2.73
CA VAL A 147 -8.73 -21.55 2.44
C VAL A 147 -8.38 -22.81 3.23
N ALA A 148 -7.43 -23.61 2.74
CA ALA A 148 -6.92 -24.73 3.53
C ALA A 148 -6.37 -24.23 4.86
N ASN A 149 -6.65 -24.96 5.94
CA ASN A 149 -6.09 -24.65 7.24
C ASN A 149 -4.56 -24.85 7.18
N ALA A 150 -3.80 -23.81 7.48
CA ALA A 150 -2.33 -23.88 7.52
C ALA A 150 -1.80 -24.55 8.81
N GLY A 151 -2.67 -24.82 9.78
CA GLY A 151 -2.33 -25.53 11.02
C GLY A 151 -2.37 -27.06 10.89
N ALA A 152 -2.11 -27.76 11.99
CA ALA A 152 -2.02 -29.23 12.07
C ALA A 152 -3.35 -29.98 11.81
N GLY A 153 -4.47 -29.28 11.65
CA GLY A 153 -5.79 -29.89 11.45
C GLY A 153 -6.19 -29.94 9.97
N SER A 154 -6.84 -31.03 9.55
CA SER A 154 -7.51 -31.10 8.25
C SER A 154 -8.78 -30.24 8.29
N GLY A 155 -8.92 -29.29 7.36
CA GLY A 155 -10.10 -28.44 7.29
C GLY A 155 -9.88 -27.20 6.43
N ARG A 156 -10.97 -26.46 6.18
CA ARG A 156 -10.93 -25.15 5.53
C ARG A 156 -11.39 -24.07 6.49
N VAL A 157 -10.73 -22.92 6.47
CA VAL A 157 -11.05 -21.75 7.28
C VAL A 157 -11.58 -20.65 6.37
N GLN A 158 -12.70 -20.03 6.74
CA GLN A 158 -13.21 -18.86 6.04
C GLN A 158 -12.31 -17.65 6.32
N ARG A 159 -11.90 -16.96 5.26
CA ARG A 159 -11.12 -15.73 5.31
C ARG A 159 -11.94 -14.59 4.73
N CYS A 160 -11.85 -13.42 5.32
CA CYS A 160 -12.37 -12.17 4.77
C CYS A 160 -11.20 -11.19 4.58
N ARG A 161 -11.06 -10.59 3.40
CA ARG A 161 -9.96 -9.68 3.06
C ARG A 161 -10.47 -8.48 2.27
N PRO A 162 -9.90 -7.28 2.45
CA PRO A 162 -10.24 -6.15 1.59
C PRO A 162 -9.83 -6.40 0.15
N GLU A 163 -10.74 -6.10 -0.77
CA GLU A 163 -10.57 -6.29 -2.21
C GLU A 163 -10.98 -5.00 -2.93
N PHE A 164 -10.12 -4.53 -3.83
CA PHE A 164 -10.36 -3.38 -4.70
C PHE A 164 -10.36 -3.85 -6.14
N ALA A 165 -11.55 -3.87 -6.77
CA ALA A 165 -11.72 -4.39 -8.13
C ALA A 165 -10.95 -3.55 -9.15
N ASP A 166 -11.13 -2.24 -9.09
CA ASP A 166 -10.42 -1.25 -9.87
C ASP A 166 -9.50 -0.46 -8.95
N TRP A 167 -8.24 -0.33 -9.34
CA TRP A 167 -7.24 0.37 -8.55
C TRP A 167 -6.10 0.87 -9.42
N SER A 168 -5.49 1.96 -8.99
CA SER A 168 -4.19 2.40 -9.46
C SER A 168 -3.40 3.02 -8.31
N LEU A 169 -2.12 3.27 -8.54
CA LEU A 169 -1.32 4.08 -7.64
C LEU A 169 -0.23 4.82 -8.42
N ASP A 170 0.16 5.96 -7.87
CA ASP A 170 1.31 6.75 -8.31
C ASP A 170 2.32 6.81 -7.18
N ALA A 171 3.55 6.41 -7.47
CA ALA A 171 4.66 6.45 -6.51
C ALA A 171 5.86 7.16 -7.12
N THR A 172 6.56 7.96 -6.32
CA THR A 172 7.84 8.52 -6.76
C THR A 172 8.96 7.58 -6.34
N LEU A 173 9.75 7.15 -7.31
CA LEU A 173 10.98 6.42 -7.11
C LEU A 173 12.15 7.40 -7.09
N ALA A 174 13.12 7.14 -6.23
CA ALA A 174 14.42 7.81 -6.26
C ALA A 174 15.51 6.74 -6.20
N PHE A 175 16.52 6.83 -7.04
CA PHE A 175 17.57 5.83 -7.10
C PHE A 175 18.97 6.40 -7.24
N ASP A 176 19.95 5.67 -6.71
CA ASP A 176 21.37 5.95 -6.91
C ASP A 176 21.80 5.48 -8.32
N PRO A 177 22.17 6.41 -9.22
CA PRO A 177 22.57 6.05 -10.58
C PRO A 177 23.90 5.30 -10.66
N GLU A 178 24.72 5.26 -9.60
CA GLU A 178 25.96 4.47 -9.57
C GLU A 178 25.68 2.96 -9.50
N ASP A 179 24.63 2.58 -8.78
CA ASP A 179 24.28 1.18 -8.52
C ASP A 179 23.10 0.69 -9.38
N LEU A 180 22.16 1.59 -9.70
CA LEU A 180 20.92 1.27 -10.41
C LEU A 180 20.72 2.27 -11.54
N ASP A 181 21.11 1.94 -12.76
CA ASP A 181 20.86 2.80 -13.91
C ASP A 181 19.38 2.79 -14.37
N GLU A 182 19.01 3.78 -15.17
CA GLU A 182 17.66 3.96 -15.70
C GLU A 182 17.19 2.75 -16.53
N HIS A 183 18.08 2.15 -17.31
CA HIS A 183 17.75 1.03 -18.18
C HIS A 183 17.37 -0.20 -17.36
N LEU A 184 18.14 -0.51 -16.31
CA LEU A 184 17.84 -1.57 -15.36
C LEU A 184 16.54 -1.28 -14.62
N LEU A 185 16.31 -0.04 -14.16
CA LEU A 185 15.05 0.33 -13.50
C LEU A 185 13.84 0.08 -14.41
N ARG A 186 13.89 0.51 -15.69
CA ARG A 186 12.83 0.25 -16.67
C ARG A 186 12.57 -1.24 -16.87
N MET A 187 13.63 -2.04 -17.05
CA MET A 187 13.50 -3.51 -17.15
C MET A 187 12.84 -4.12 -15.90
N VAL A 188 13.24 -3.67 -14.71
CA VAL A 188 12.68 -4.14 -13.43
C VAL A 188 11.19 -3.80 -13.32
N VAL A 189 10.82 -2.56 -13.65
CA VAL A 189 9.41 -2.12 -13.63
C VAL A 189 8.58 -2.91 -14.64
N GLU A 190 9.04 -3.09 -15.88
CA GLU A 190 8.33 -3.88 -16.88
C GLU A 190 8.16 -5.33 -16.40
N ARG A 191 9.21 -5.92 -15.81
CA ARG A 191 9.16 -7.29 -15.29
C ARG A 191 8.23 -7.45 -14.09
N SER A 192 8.02 -6.39 -13.31
CA SER A 192 7.17 -6.42 -12.11
C SER A 192 5.71 -6.77 -12.38
N GLN A 193 5.24 -6.53 -13.62
CA GLN A 193 3.92 -6.93 -14.09
C GLN A 193 3.69 -8.45 -14.01
N LYS A 194 4.76 -9.27 -14.01
CA LYS A 194 4.67 -10.74 -13.83
C LYS A 194 4.60 -11.19 -12.38
N TYR A 195 4.86 -10.29 -11.44
CA TYR A 195 4.88 -10.61 -10.00
C TYR A 195 3.59 -10.15 -9.33
N GLY A 196 3.09 -8.98 -9.71
CA GLY A 196 1.88 -8.38 -9.14
C GLY A 196 2.10 -7.71 -7.78
N LEU A 197 1.05 -7.09 -7.25
CA LEU A 197 1.04 -6.36 -5.98
C LEU A 197 0.01 -6.95 -5.00
N GLY A 198 0.24 -6.83 -3.70
CA GLY A 198 -0.71 -7.32 -2.69
C GLY A 198 -0.64 -8.82 -2.44
N ASP A 199 -1.73 -9.37 -1.89
CA ASP A 199 -1.81 -10.77 -1.47
C ASP A 199 -2.40 -11.68 -2.56
N TYR A 200 -2.15 -12.99 -2.46
CA TYR A 200 -2.56 -14.01 -3.42
C TYR A 200 -2.28 -13.62 -4.89
N ARG A 201 -1.12 -13.00 -5.10
CA ARG A 201 -0.66 -12.49 -6.40
C ARG A 201 0.00 -13.56 -7.26
N GLN A 202 0.10 -13.28 -8.56
CA GLN A 202 0.62 -14.22 -9.57
C GLN A 202 2.04 -14.73 -9.26
N GLY A 203 2.98 -13.84 -8.94
CA GLY A 203 4.38 -14.23 -8.77
C GLY A 203 4.66 -15.05 -7.52
N LYS A 204 4.11 -14.64 -6.38
CA LYS A 204 4.41 -15.24 -5.07
C LYS A 204 3.54 -16.45 -4.76
N SER A 205 2.28 -16.45 -5.19
CA SER A 205 1.28 -17.43 -4.78
C SER A 205 0.60 -18.15 -5.95
N GLY A 206 0.89 -17.76 -7.20
CA GLY A 206 0.19 -18.27 -8.37
C GLY A 206 -1.29 -17.87 -8.43
N GLY A 207 -1.70 -16.88 -7.63
CA GLY A 207 -3.10 -16.45 -7.55
C GLY A 207 -3.45 -15.36 -8.56
N PRO A 208 -4.75 -15.09 -8.77
CA PRO A 208 -5.22 -14.21 -9.86
C PRO A 208 -5.18 -12.71 -9.51
N TYR A 209 -4.75 -12.33 -8.31
CA TYR A 209 -4.87 -10.96 -7.80
C TYR A 209 -3.66 -10.08 -8.11
N GLY A 210 -3.88 -8.77 -8.08
CA GLY A 210 -2.82 -7.78 -8.09
C GLY A 210 -2.06 -7.64 -9.39
N ALA A 211 -2.62 -8.09 -10.52
CA ALA A 211 -2.02 -7.85 -11.83
C ALA A 211 -2.16 -6.37 -12.20
N PHE A 212 -1.20 -5.81 -12.92
CA PHE A 212 -1.20 -4.42 -13.35
C PHE A 212 -0.42 -4.22 -14.64
N ALA A 213 -0.68 -3.10 -15.32
CA ALA A 213 0.25 -2.49 -16.27
C ALA A 213 1.07 -1.42 -15.55
N ALA A 214 2.36 -1.29 -15.88
CA ALA A 214 3.25 -0.31 -15.25
C ALA A 214 3.87 0.62 -16.29
N SER A 215 4.05 1.88 -15.91
CA SER A 215 4.78 2.87 -16.70
C SER A 215 5.67 3.75 -15.81
N LEU A 216 6.73 4.29 -16.42
CA LEU A 216 7.60 5.30 -15.83
C LEU A 216 7.49 6.58 -16.67
N SER A 217 7.34 7.74 -16.02
CA SER A 217 7.41 9.03 -16.71
C SER A 217 8.85 9.40 -17.05
N GLU A 218 9.08 10.04 -18.21
CA GLU A 218 10.43 10.33 -18.72
C GLU A 218 11.16 11.50 -18.03
N SER A 219 10.52 12.25 -17.13
CA SER A 219 11.16 13.39 -16.47
C SER A 219 12.04 12.96 -15.30
N TYR A 220 13.25 12.50 -15.59
CA TYR A 220 14.28 12.23 -14.59
C TYR A 220 14.90 13.55 -14.11
N THR A 221 14.72 13.86 -12.83
CA THR A 221 15.33 15.05 -12.20
C THR A 221 16.32 14.59 -11.14
N VAL A 222 17.58 15.03 -11.27
CA VAL A 222 18.58 14.88 -10.20
C VAL A 222 18.20 15.80 -9.05
N LEU A 223 18.17 15.26 -7.83
CA LEU A 223 17.90 16.08 -6.66
C LEU A 223 19.16 16.85 -6.26
N GLY A 224 19.04 18.19 -6.27
CA GLY A 224 20.06 19.08 -5.73
C GLY A 224 20.09 19.08 -4.20
N ASP A 225 21.11 19.75 -3.65
CA ASP A 225 21.35 19.89 -2.22
C ASP A 225 20.06 20.20 -1.43
N PRO A 226 19.79 19.50 -0.31
CA PRO A 226 18.80 20.00 0.64
C PRO A 226 19.27 21.38 1.11
N THR A 227 18.55 22.44 0.75
CA THR A 227 18.90 23.80 1.20
C THR A 227 19.11 23.77 2.72
N PRO A 228 20.28 24.19 3.24
CA PRO A 228 20.64 23.99 4.65
C PRO A 228 19.71 24.69 5.65
N ASN A 229 18.84 25.60 5.18
CA ASN A 229 17.98 26.46 5.99
C ASN A 229 16.59 26.67 5.36
N GLY A 230 16.04 25.70 4.62
CA GLY A 230 14.66 25.80 4.18
C GLY A 230 13.73 25.65 5.40
N GLU A 231 13.12 26.74 5.88
CA GLU A 231 11.98 26.62 6.78
C GLU A 231 10.98 25.64 6.17
N LYS A 232 10.56 24.62 6.94
CA LYS A 232 9.58 23.65 6.47
C LYS A 232 8.27 24.37 6.22
N VAL A 233 8.04 24.79 4.97
CA VAL A 233 6.75 25.35 4.54
C VAL A 233 5.78 24.18 4.43
N ARG A 234 4.80 24.15 5.33
CA ARG A 234 3.71 23.18 5.29
C ARG A 234 2.83 23.49 4.11
N ASP A 235 2.54 22.49 3.28
CA ASP A 235 1.49 22.63 2.28
C ASP A 235 0.09 22.70 2.93
N ALA A 236 -0.94 23.00 2.14
CA ALA A 236 -2.30 23.16 2.64
C ALA A 236 -2.88 21.89 3.30
N THR A 237 -2.40 20.71 2.92
CA THR A 237 -2.77 19.42 3.52
C THR A 237 -2.04 19.23 4.84
N GLU A 238 -0.77 19.61 4.89
CA GLU A 238 0.05 19.60 6.09
C GLU A 238 -0.48 20.53 7.18
N GLU A 239 -0.99 21.68 6.79
CA GLU A 239 -1.59 22.64 7.72
C GLU A 239 -2.89 22.09 8.32
N LYS A 240 -3.71 21.40 7.52
CA LYS A 240 -4.93 20.74 7.99
C LYS A 240 -4.62 19.61 8.96
N ALA A 241 -3.71 18.70 8.62
CA ALA A 241 -3.37 17.59 9.50
C ALA A 241 -2.61 18.06 10.76
N HIS A 242 -1.82 19.14 10.68
CA HIS A 242 -1.28 19.79 11.87
C HIS A 242 -2.40 20.37 12.75
N ALA A 243 -3.38 21.07 12.19
CA ALA A 243 -4.52 21.61 12.93
C ALA A 243 -5.33 20.50 13.63
N VAL A 244 -5.58 19.37 12.95
CA VAL A 244 -6.25 18.20 13.54
C VAL A 244 -5.43 17.60 14.69
N LYS A 245 -4.10 17.48 14.52
CA LYS A 245 -3.20 16.98 15.56
C LYS A 245 -3.16 17.92 16.78
N VAL A 246 -3.07 19.24 16.57
CA VAL A 246 -3.09 20.24 17.64
C VAL A 246 -4.42 20.19 18.38
N ALA A 247 -5.54 20.13 17.67
CA ALA A 247 -6.87 20.00 18.27
C ALA A 247 -6.98 18.75 19.15
N ARG A 248 -6.46 17.59 18.69
CA ARG A 248 -6.42 16.35 19.49
C ARG A 248 -5.59 16.49 20.76
N ILE A 249 -4.44 17.15 20.70
CA ILE A 249 -3.57 17.36 21.87
C ILE A 249 -4.25 18.30 22.88
N GLN A 250 -4.90 19.36 22.40
CA GLN A 250 -5.62 20.34 23.23
C GLN A 250 -6.87 19.78 23.89
N THR A 251 -7.51 18.74 23.31
CA THR A 251 -8.65 18.05 23.96
C THR A 251 -8.26 17.03 25.03
N VAL A 252 -6.96 16.71 25.16
CA VAL A 252 -6.44 15.73 26.13
C VAL A 252 -5.70 16.40 27.31
N THR A 253 -5.63 17.74 27.31
CA THR A 253 -5.11 18.58 28.41
C THR A 253 -6.24 19.36 29.07
#